data_AF-F9W3M0-F1
#
_entry.id   AF-F9W3M0-F1
#
_cell.length_a   1.000
_cell.length_b   1.000
_cell.length_c   1.000
_cell.angle_alpha   90.00
_cell.angle_beta   90.00
_cell.angle_gamma   90.00
#
_symmetry.space_group_name_H-M   'P 1'
#
loop_
_entity.id
_entity.type
_entity.pdbx_description
1 polymer ?
#
loop_
_entity_poly.entity_id
_entity_poly.type
_entity_poly.pdbx_seq_one_letter_code
_entity_poly.pdbx_strand_id
1 'polypeptide(L)'
;MRVVNADAVVEAVFAQYMVAVDDMRYGPFDDDSCFLNGASRSKGCAANYGATQIYIWSMTRVLNVSAPPLMSPVTPSITYSVPNTSGLTPAHLAGIIVGSIVMLLFFSMATTLLVPCEAMRDIRDNESAPKEPTDPVTLIFTDIESSTALWAAHPNLMPDAVATHHRLIRSTIARH
;
A
#
# COMPACT_ATOMS: atom_id res chain seq x y z
N MET A 1 -5.83 -43.55 -35.67
CA MET A 1 -7.03 -43.43 -34.81
C MET A 1 -6.82 -42.25 -33.88
N ARG A 2 -7.73 -41.26 -33.85
CA ARG A 2 -7.66 -40.20 -32.83
C ARG A 2 -8.02 -40.83 -31.49
N VAL A 3 -7.10 -40.80 -30.54
CA VAL A 3 -7.34 -41.25 -29.18
C VAL A 3 -8.31 -40.25 -28.56
N VAL A 4 -9.51 -40.70 -28.22
CA VAL A 4 -10.49 -39.89 -27.49
C VAL A 4 -10.13 -40.00 -26.01
N ASN A 5 -9.58 -38.93 -25.44
CA ASN A 5 -9.34 -38.78 -24.01
C ASN A 5 -10.29 -37.74 -23.42
N ALA A 6 -10.35 -37.64 -22.09
CA ALA A 6 -11.27 -36.74 -21.40
C ALA A 6 -11.07 -35.27 -21.84
N ASP A 7 -9.81 -34.84 -21.96
CA ASP A 7 -9.48 -33.45 -22.30
C ASP A 7 -9.96 -33.06 -23.71
N ALA A 8 -9.81 -33.94 -24.70
CA ALA A 8 -10.29 -33.70 -26.05
C ALA A 8 -11.81 -33.59 -26.14
N VAL A 9 -12.55 -34.27 -25.25
CA VAL A 9 -14.01 -34.16 -25.17
C VAL A 9 -14.40 -32.82 -24.54
N VAL A 10 -13.73 -32.41 -23.47
CA VAL A 10 -13.98 -31.13 -22.79
C VAL A 10 -13.71 -29.95 -23.73
N GLU A 11 -12.57 -29.95 -24.42
CA GLU A 11 -12.21 -28.89 -25.36
C GLU A 11 -13.22 -28.79 -26.52
N ALA A 12 -13.66 -29.93 -27.06
CA ALA A 12 -14.67 -29.94 -28.11
C ALA A 12 -16.02 -29.34 -27.65
N VAL A 13 -16.46 -29.66 -26.43
CA VAL A 13 -17.75 -29.20 -25.88
C VAL A 13 -17.72 -27.74 -25.44
N PHE A 14 -16.61 -27.24 -24.91
CA PHE A 14 -16.54 -25.88 -24.36
C PHE A 14 -15.86 -24.86 -25.29
N ALA A 15 -15.21 -25.26 -26.38
CA ALA A 15 -14.58 -24.33 -27.31
C ALA A 15 -15.13 -24.36 -28.74
N GLN A 16 -15.70 -25.49 -29.19
CA GLN A 16 -15.96 -25.70 -30.62
C GLN A 16 -17.44 -25.98 -30.96
N TYR A 17 -18.17 -26.66 -30.08
CA TYR A 17 -19.53 -27.11 -30.33
C TYR A 17 -20.47 -26.74 -29.17
N MET A 18 -21.79 -26.73 -29.44
CA MET A 18 -22.81 -26.59 -28.41
C MET A 18 -23.49 -27.96 -28.21
N VAL A 19 -23.58 -28.43 -26.97
CA VAL A 19 -24.23 -29.69 -26.59
C VAL A 19 -25.35 -29.39 -25.61
N ALA A 20 -26.55 -29.94 -25.85
CA ALA A 20 -27.68 -29.82 -24.94
C ALA A 20 -28.00 -31.19 -24.33
N VAL A 21 -28.15 -31.22 -23.00
CA VAL A 21 -28.57 -32.40 -22.22
C VAL A 21 -29.71 -31.94 -21.32
N ASP A 22 -30.92 -32.43 -21.59
CA ASP A 22 -32.15 -31.97 -20.95
C ASP A 22 -32.27 -30.44 -20.98
N ASP A 23 -32.38 -29.80 -19.80
CA ASP A 23 -32.52 -28.36 -19.64
C ASP A 23 -31.17 -27.60 -19.60
N MET A 24 -30.04 -28.31 -19.72
CA MET A 24 -28.71 -27.73 -19.66
C MET A 24 -28.06 -27.64 -21.03
N ARG A 25 -27.48 -26.49 -21.34
CA ARG A 25 -26.73 -26.25 -22.57
C ARG A 25 -25.27 -25.96 -22.20
N TYR A 26 -24.36 -26.57 -22.94
CA TYR A 26 -22.92 -26.42 -22.80
C TYR A 26 -22.36 -25.90 -24.11
N GLY A 27 -21.41 -24.97 -24.06
CA GLY A 27 -20.83 -24.38 -25.25
C GLY A 27 -19.84 -23.24 -24.96
N PRO A 28 -19.24 -22.66 -26.01
CA PRO A 28 -18.23 -21.61 -25.91
C PRO A 28 -18.77 -20.25 -25.40
N PHE A 29 -17.94 -19.52 -24.68
CA PHE A 29 -18.18 -18.19 -24.10
C PHE A 29 -17.26 -17.14 -24.77
N ASP A 30 -17.80 -16.01 -25.25
CA ASP A 30 -17.03 -14.99 -26.00
C ASP A 30 -17.55 -13.55 -25.80
N ASP A 31 -16.80 -12.63 -25.19
CA ASP A 31 -17.29 -11.33 -24.68
C ASP A 31 -17.25 -10.18 -25.71
N ASP A 32 -16.35 -10.20 -26.69
CA ASP A 32 -15.72 -8.93 -27.10
C ASP A 32 -16.33 -8.14 -28.29
N SER A 33 -17.44 -8.52 -28.96
CA SER A 33 -18.10 -7.62 -29.96
C SER A 33 -19.49 -8.05 -30.49
N CYS A 34 -20.58 -7.58 -29.85
CA CYS A 34 -21.93 -8.04 -30.20
C CYS A 34 -22.80 -7.14 -31.12
N PHE A 35 -22.36 -5.93 -31.50
CA PHE A 35 -23.22 -5.01 -32.26
C PHE A 35 -22.48 -4.24 -33.36
N LEU A 36 -22.93 -4.40 -34.60
CA LEU A 36 -22.62 -3.53 -35.74
C LEU A 36 -23.92 -3.18 -36.47
N ASN A 37 -24.21 -1.89 -36.61
CA ASN A 37 -25.31 -1.34 -37.43
C ASN A 37 -26.70 -1.95 -37.18
N GLY A 38 -27.08 -2.15 -35.91
CA GLY A 38 -28.46 -2.50 -35.52
C GLY A 38 -28.93 -3.91 -35.91
N ALA A 39 -28.09 -4.71 -36.56
CA ALA A 39 -28.36 -6.10 -36.87
C ALA A 39 -27.28 -6.98 -36.22
N SER A 40 -27.68 -7.86 -35.32
CA SER A 40 -26.80 -8.83 -34.68
C SER A 40 -26.25 -9.78 -35.74
N ARG A 41 -24.94 -9.74 -36.00
CA ARG A 41 -24.27 -10.75 -36.83
C ARG A 41 -23.17 -11.45 -36.04
N SER A 42 -23.54 -12.68 -35.66
CA SER A 42 -22.71 -13.88 -35.58
C SER A 42 -21.58 -13.97 -34.55
N LYS A 43 -21.46 -15.18 -34.00
CA LYS A 43 -20.23 -15.82 -33.50
C LYS A 43 -19.25 -14.89 -32.79
N GLY A 44 -19.46 -14.83 -31.49
CA GLY A 44 -18.54 -14.21 -30.54
C GLY A 44 -19.23 -13.32 -29.51
N CYS A 45 -20.46 -13.71 -29.17
CA CYS A 45 -21.19 -13.14 -28.06
C CYS A 45 -21.21 -14.13 -26.91
N ALA A 46 -21.17 -13.62 -25.69
CA ALA A 46 -20.99 -14.41 -24.49
C ALA A 46 -22.33 -15.05 -24.19
N ALA A 47 -22.64 -16.10 -24.94
CA ALA A 47 -23.73 -16.97 -24.67
C ALA A 47 -23.31 -17.79 -23.45
N ASN A 48 -23.58 -17.26 -22.25
CA ASN A 48 -23.64 -18.11 -21.10
C ASN A 48 -24.86 -19.02 -21.30
N TYR A 49 -24.62 -20.20 -21.87
CA TYR A 49 -25.58 -21.29 -21.91
C TYR A 49 -25.92 -21.85 -20.50
N GLY A 50 -25.45 -21.16 -19.45
CA GLY A 50 -25.72 -21.43 -18.04
C GLY A 50 -27.21 -21.35 -17.70
N ALA A 51 -27.53 -21.34 -16.40
CA ALA A 51 -28.89 -21.53 -15.91
C ALA A 51 -29.93 -20.65 -16.63
N THR A 52 -30.69 -21.28 -17.52
CA THR A 52 -31.88 -20.69 -18.13
C THR A 52 -33.10 -21.13 -17.33
N GLN A 53 -34.19 -20.38 -17.39
CA GLN A 53 -35.40 -20.70 -16.64
C GLN A 53 -35.17 -20.76 -15.12
N ILE A 54 -34.71 -19.67 -14.53
CA ILE A 54 -34.56 -19.57 -13.08
C ILE A 54 -35.96 -19.58 -12.45
N TYR A 55 -36.21 -20.58 -11.60
CA TYR A 55 -37.46 -20.72 -10.85
C TYR A 55 -37.27 -20.25 -9.41
N ILE A 56 -38.27 -19.51 -8.89
CA ILE A 56 -38.34 -19.18 -7.46
C ILE A 56 -39.35 -20.13 -6.81
N TRP A 57 -38.88 -20.93 -5.85
CA TRP A 57 -39.70 -21.90 -5.13
C TRP A 57 -39.95 -21.44 -3.70
N SER A 58 -41.15 -21.74 -3.19
CA SER A 58 -41.44 -21.63 -1.77
C SER A 58 -40.88 -22.84 -1.02
N MET A 59 -40.64 -22.70 0.29
CA MET A 59 -40.18 -23.83 1.12
C MET A 59 -41.17 -25.01 1.12
N THR A 60 -42.47 -24.74 0.93
CA THR A 60 -43.48 -25.79 0.79
C THR A 60 -43.26 -26.63 -0.47
N ARG A 61 -42.87 -26.02 -1.59
CA ARG A 61 -42.58 -26.76 -2.83
C ARG A 61 -41.32 -27.61 -2.71
N VAL A 62 -40.32 -27.11 -1.98
CA VAL A 62 -39.09 -27.88 -1.71
C VAL A 62 -39.41 -29.20 -0.99
N LEU A 63 -40.38 -29.18 -0.07
CA LEU A 63 -40.81 -30.37 0.67
C LEU A 63 -41.91 -31.17 -0.04
N ASN A 64 -42.62 -30.57 -1.00
CA ASN A 64 -43.69 -31.21 -1.78
C ASN A 64 -43.70 -30.72 -3.24
N VAL A 65 -43.23 -31.59 -4.15
CA VAL A 65 -43.05 -31.30 -5.58
C VAL A 65 -44.35 -30.90 -6.30
N SER A 66 -45.51 -31.35 -5.82
CA SER A 66 -46.81 -31.04 -6.43
C SER A 66 -47.25 -29.58 -6.23
N ALA A 67 -46.65 -28.85 -5.28
CA ALA A 67 -46.93 -27.43 -5.12
C ALA A 67 -46.37 -26.62 -6.32
N PRO A 68 -47.07 -25.58 -6.81
CA PRO A 68 -46.59 -24.77 -7.94
C PRO A 68 -45.43 -23.84 -7.54
N PRO A 69 -44.59 -23.41 -8.50
CA PRO A 69 -43.56 -22.38 -8.26
C PRO A 69 -44.21 -21.03 -7.92
N LEU A 70 -43.47 -20.17 -7.22
CA LEU A 70 -43.94 -18.82 -6.87
C LEU A 70 -44.01 -17.90 -8.09
N MET A 71 -43.15 -18.12 -9.09
CA MET A 71 -43.10 -17.34 -10.32
C MET A 71 -42.82 -18.24 -11.52
N SER A 72 -43.25 -17.79 -12.69
CA SER A 72 -42.86 -18.39 -13.96
C SER A 72 -41.35 -18.29 -14.16
N PRO A 73 -40.73 -19.28 -14.83
CA PRO A 73 -39.30 -19.27 -15.08
C PRO A 73 -38.86 -18.04 -15.85
N VAL A 74 -37.76 -17.43 -15.40
CA VAL A 74 -37.18 -16.24 -16.05
C VAL A 74 -35.73 -16.49 -16.44
N THR A 75 -35.32 -15.95 -17.58
CA THR A 75 -33.91 -15.93 -18.00
C THR A 75 -33.47 -14.46 -18.05
N PRO A 76 -32.91 -13.91 -16.97
CA PRO A 76 -32.51 -12.51 -16.93
C PRO A 76 -31.30 -12.28 -17.83
N SER A 77 -31.31 -11.21 -18.64
CA SER A 77 -30.11 -10.71 -19.28
C SER A 77 -29.24 -10.02 -18.23
N ILE A 78 -28.06 -10.58 -17.95
CA ILE A 78 -27.11 -9.95 -17.04
C ILE A 78 -26.38 -8.86 -17.84
N THR A 79 -26.76 -7.60 -17.63
CA THR A 79 -25.97 -6.46 -18.10
C THR A 79 -25.06 -6.03 -16.96
N TYR A 80 -23.76 -6.31 -17.08
CA TYR A 80 -22.78 -5.79 -16.15
C TYR A 80 -22.66 -4.28 -16.36
N SER A 81 -23.23 -3.50 -15.46
CA SER A 81 -22.94 -2.07 -15.41
C SER A 81 -21.55 -1.90 -14.81
N VAL A 82 -20.54 -1.68 -15.67
CA VAL A 82 -19.26 -1.16 -15.19
C VAL A 82 -19.57 0.23 -14.62
N PRO A 83 -19.44 0.46 -13.30
CA PRO A 83 -19.64 1.79 -12.77
C PRO A 83 -18.68 2.72 -13.51
N ASN A 84 -19.21 3.80 -14.10
CA ASN A 84 -18.41 4.79 -14.81
C ASN A 84 -17.16 5.07 -13.99
N THR A 85 -16.02 4.65 -14.52
CA THR A 85 -14.71 4.96 -13.98
C THR A 85 -14.54 6.46 -14.13
N SER A 86 -15.04 7.19 -13.14
CA SER A 86 -14.79 8.62 -12.95
C SER A 86 -13.34 8.75 -12.49
N GLY A 87 -12.43 8.37 -13.38
CA GLY A 87 -11.01 8.62 -13.24
C GLY A 87 -10.82 10.12 -13.02
N LEU A 88 -9.79 10.46 -12.25
CA LEU A 88 -9.39 11.85 -12.04
C LEU A 88 -9.34 12.54 -13.40
N THR A 89 -10.05 13.67 -13.52
CA THR A 89 -9.97 14.45 -14.76
C THR A 89 -8.50 14.81 -15.00
N PRO A 90 -8.06 14.95 -16.27
CA PRO A 90 -6.68 15.29 -16.57
C PRO A 90 -6.20 16.54 -15.82
N ALA A 91 -7.11 17.50 -15.58
CA ALA A 91 -6.84 18.70 -14.80
C ALA A 91 -6.58 18.41 -13.31
N HIS A 92 -7.35 17.53 -12.67
CA HIS A 92 -7.11 17.13 -11.28
C HIS A 92 -5.78 16.39 -11.13
N LEU A 93 -5.46 15.49 -12.06
CA LEU A 93 -4.19 14.79 -12.06
C LEU A 93 -3.01 15.76 -12.20
N ALA A 94 -3.08 16.69 -13.15
CA ALA A 94 -2.06 17.73 -13.33
C ALA A 94 -1.89 18.60 -12.07
N GLY A 95 -3.00 18.99 -11.43
CA GLY A 95 -2.98 19.77 -10.19
C GLY A 95 -2.28 19.04 -9.05
N ILE A 96 -2.55 17.74 -8.86
CA ILE A 96 -1.91 16.93 -7.80
C ILE A 96 -0.40 16.82 -8.03
N ILE A 97 0.02 16.58 -9.27
CA ILE A 97 1.45 16.44 -9.62
C ILE A 97 2.19 17.75 -9.34
N VAL A 98 1.68 18.87 -9.87
CA VAL A 98 2.33 20.19 -9.70
C VAL A 98 2.34 20.59 -8.22
N GLY A 99 1.21 20.42 -7.52
CA GLY A 99 1.11 20.74 -6.09
C GLY A 99 2.09 19.94 -5.24
N SER A 100 2.26 18.64 -5.53
CA SER A 100 3.19 17.77 -4.79
C SER A 100 4.64 18.18 -5.01
N ILE A 101 5.03 18.53 -6.24
CA ILE A 101 6.38 18.99 -6.56
C ILE A 101 6.69 20.31 -5.82
N VAL A 102 5.78 21.27 -5.87
CA VAL A 102 5.96 22.57 -5.20
C VAL A 102 6.09 22.38 -3.70
N MET A 103 5.26 21.53 -3.09
CA MET A 103 5.31 21.25 -1.66
C MET A 103 6.65 20.62 -1.24
N LEU A 104 7.15 19.63 -1.99
CA LEU A 104 8.45 19.00 -1.74
C LEU A 104 9.63 19.99 -1.86
N LEU A 105 9.57 20.93 -2.81
CA LEU A 105 10.58 21.97 -2.93
C LEU A 105 10.58 22.91 -1.72
N PHE A 106 9.42 23.31 -1.21
CA PHE A 106 9.33 24.12 0.01
C PHE A 106 9.84 23.38 1.25
N PHE A 107 9.50 22.09 1.42
CA PHE A 107 9.98 21.29 2.54
C PHE A 107 11.50 21.04 2.50
N SER A 108 12.07 20.80 1.32
CA SER A 108 13.53 20.62 1.19
C SER A 108 14.29 21.92 1.43
N MET A 109 13.77 23.06 0.97
CA MET A 109 14.35 24.37 1.26
C MET A 109 14.27 24.73 2.76
N ALA A 110 13.12 24.46 3.40
CA ALA A 110 12.96 24.71 4.83
C ALA A 110 13.89 23.83 5.69
N THR A 111 14.02 22.54 5.37
CA THR A 111 14.92 21.64 6.11
C THR A 111 16.39 22.01 5.91
N THR A 112 16.81 22.35 4.69
CA THR A 112 18.20 22.77 4.44
C THR A 112 18.58 24.11 5.08
N LEU A 113 17.63 25.03 5.30
CA LEU A 113 17.89 26.29 6.01
C LEU A 113 17.81 26.17 7.53
N LEU A 114 16.91 25.33 8.05
CA LEU A 114 16.64 25.25 9.50
C LEU A 114 17.52 24.19 10.22
N VAL A 115 17.86 23.09 9.57
CA VAL A 115 18.67 22.01 10.17
C VAL A 115 20.15 22.34 10.39
N PRO A 116 20.87 23.13 9.55
CA PRO A 116 22.28 23.41 9.82
C PRO A 116 22.52 24.22 11.10
N CYS A 117 21.53 25.00 11.58
CA CYS A 117 21.65 25.71 12.85
C CYS A 117 21.69 24.79 14.07
N GLU A 118 21.05 23.62 14.02
CA GLU A 118 21.03 22.65 15.12
C GLU A 118 22.10 21.56 14.94
N ALA A 119 22.39 21.14 13.70
CA ALA A 119 23.38 20.08 13.43
C ALA A 119 24.84 20.54 13.50
N MET A 120 25.13 21.83 13.30
CA MET A 120 26.50 22.38 13.41
C MET A 120 26.96 22.60 14.87
N ARG A 121 26.11 22.34 15.87
CA ARG A 121 26.44 22.56 17.28
C ARG A 121 27.21 21.42 17.96
N ASP A 122 27.31 20.24 17.34
CA ASP A 122 27.88 19.06 17.99
C ASP A 122 28.71 18.19 17.03
N ILE A 123 29.65 18.82 16.30
CA ILE A 123 30.73 18.06 15.66
C ILE A 123 31.78 17.80 16.74
N ARG A 124 31.75 16.60 17.31
CA ARG A 124 32.77 16.12 18.26
C ARG A 124 34.14 16.13 17.58
N ASP A 125 35.06 16.92 18.10
CA ASP A 125 36.45 17.01 17.67
C ASP A 125 37.28 15.87 18.26
N ASN A 126 37.79 14.98 17.39
CA ASN A 126 38.58 13.82 17.81
C ASN A 126 40.02 13.87 17.30
N GLU A 127 40.51 15.07 16.95
CA GLU A 127 41.86 15.27 16.41
C GLU A 127 42.92 14.92 17.48
N SER A 128 42.80 15.52 18.67
CA SER A 128 43.75 15.39 19.78
C SER A 128 43.59 14.13 20.64
N ALA A 129 42.68 13.22 20.28
CA ALA A 129 42.49 11.99 21.03
C ALA A 129 43.61 10.97 20.74
N PRO A 130 44.19 10.30 21.76
CA PRO A 130 45.15 9.23 21.57
C PRO A 130 44.51 8.06 20.79
N LYS A 131 45.13 7.69 19.65
CA LYS A 131 44.61 6.66 18.73
C LYS A 131 45.51 5.42 18.66
N GLU A 132 46.80 5.59 18.93
CA GLU A 132 47.78 4.53 18.83
C GLU A 132 47.82 3.70 20.12
N PRO A 133 47.63 2.37 20.06
CA PRO A 133 47.56 1.52 21.24
C PRO A 133 48.91 1.28 21.92
N THR A 134 50.02 1.58 21.24
CA THR A 134 51.39 1.38 21.72
C THR A 134 51.96 2.61 22.43
N ASP A 135 51.34 3.77 22.28
CA ASP A 135 51.82 5.02 22.85
C ASP A 135 51.28 5.21 24.28
N PRO A 136 52.12 5.60 25.25
CA PRO A 136 51.66 5.87 26.61
C PRO A 136 50.62 7.00 26.65
N VAL A 137 49.49 6.75 27.32
CA VAL A 137 48.41 7.73 27.49
C VAL A 137 48.43 8.30 28.92
N THR A 138 48.30 9.61 29.04
CA THR A 138 48.10 10.28 30.34
C THR A 138 46.61 10.55 30.54
N LEU A 139 46.04 10.00 31.61
CA LEU A 139 44.64 10.22 31.99
C LEU A 139 44.56 11.17 33.18
N ILE A 140 43.69 12.17 33.08
CA ILE A 140 43.44 13.15 34.15
C ILE A 140 41.98 13.00 34.58
N PHE A 141 41.77 12.74 35.87
CA PHE A 141 40.45 12.69 36.48
C PHE A 141 40.27 13.93 37.36
N THR A 142 39.15 14.62 37.17
CA THR A 142 38.79 15.82 37.94
C THR A 142 37.38 15.64 38.49
N ASP A 143 37.16 16.06 39.73
CA ASP A 143 35.83 16.11 40.34
C ASP A 143 35.71 17.37 41.21
N ILE A 144 34.47 17.83 41.42
CA ILE A 144 34.17 18.91 42.34
C ILE A 144 33.97 18.29 43.72
N GLU A 145 34.85 18.63 44.65
CA GLU A 145 34.77 18.14 46.03
C GLU A 145 33.40 18.45 46.65
N SER A 146 32.78 17.42 47.25
CA SER A 146 31.49 17.55 47.93
C SER A 146 30.37 18.14 47.07
N SER A 147 30.40 17.91 45.75
CA SER A 147 29.42 18.42 44.79
C SER A 147 27.97 18.15 45.23
N THR A 148 27.67 16.95 45.74
CA THR A 148 26.35 16.58 46.27
C THR A 148 25.89 17.49 47.41
N ALA A 149 26.78 17.83 48.35
CA ALA A 149 26.45 18.73 49.46
C ALA A 149 26.25 20.17 48.97
N LEU A 150 27.05 20.62 47.99
CA LEU A 150 26.91 21.95 47.38
C LEU A 150 25.60 22.08 46.59
N TRP A 151 25.17 21.03 45.89
CA TRP A 151 23.87 20.97 45.23
C TRP A 151 22.70 21.04 46.22
N ALA A 152 22.83 20.37 47.37
CA ALA A 152 21.81 20.43 48.42
C ALA A 152 21.73 21.82 49.11
N ALA A 153 22.87 22.48 49.33
CA ALA A 153 22.94 23.77 49.99
C ALA A 153 22.58 24.95 49.05
N HIS A 154 22.98 24.89 47.77
CA HIS A 154 22.87 26.01 46.83
C HIS A 154 22.37 25.58 45.43
N PRO A 155 21.14 25.05 45.32
CA PRO A 155 20.62 24.52 44.05
C PRO A 155 20.49 25.57 42.94
N ASN A 156 20.32 26.84 43.29
CA ASN A 156 20.17 27.92 42.31
C ASN A 156 21.52 28.45 41.78
N LEU A 157 22.63 28.24 42.50
CA LEU A 157 23.95 28.76 42.12
C LEU A 157 24.83 27.68 41.46
N MET A 158 24.60 26.42 41.81
CA MET A 158 25.37 25.29 41.27
C MET A 158 25.31 25.14 39.74
N PRO A 159 24.19 25.40 39.05
CA PRO A 159 24.16 25.36 37.57
C PRO A 159 25.21 26.29 36.93
N ASP A 160 25.26 27.54 37.39
CA ASP A 160 26.19 28.55 36.85
C ASP A 160 27.63 28.26 37.27
N ALA A 161 27.84 27.78 38.50
CA ALA A 161 29.15 27.37 39.00
C ALA A 161 29.72 26.18 38.19
N VAL A 162 28.91 25.16 37.91
CA VAL A 162 29.30 23.99 37.11
C VAL A 162 29.53 24.39 35.65
N ALA A 163 28.71 25.28 35.09
CA ALA A 163 28.94 25.81 33.74
C ALA A 163 30.29 26.55 33.65
N THR A 164 30.61 27.36 34.65
CA THR A 164 31.91 28.06 34.74
C THR A 164 33.07 27.08 34.89
N HIS A 165 32.93 26.07 35.75
CA HIS A 165 33.90 24.99 35.93
C HIS A 165 34.19 24.27 34.60
N HIS A 166 33.15 23.86 33.86
CA HIS A 166 33.31 23.25 32.54
C HIS A 166 34.01 24.20 31.55
N ARG A 167 33.67 25.50 31.56
CA ARG A 167 34.31 26.48 30.66
C ARG A 167 35.80 26.58 30.91
N LEU A 168 36.22 26.67 32.18
CA LEU A 168 37.61 26.78 32.57
C LEU A 168 38.40 25.51 32.21
N ILE A 169 37.87 24.33 32.53
CA ILE A 169 38.51 23.06 32.20
C ILE A 169 38.67 22.91 30.68
N ARG A 170 37.58 23.09 29.91
CA ARG A 170 37.63 22.96 28.45
C ARG A 170 38.60 23.96 27.82
N SER A 171 38.64 25.21 28.32
CA SER A 171 39.61 26.19 27.84
C SER A 171 41.07 25.83 28.17
N THR A 172 41.28 25.13 29.29
CA THR A 172 42.62 24.66 29.70
C THR A 172 43.07 23.47 28.86
N ILE A 173 42.14 22.55 28.55
CA ILE A 173 42.37 21.42 27.64
C ILE A 173 42.65 21.92 26.23
N ALA A 174 41.86 22.85 25.69
CA ALA A 174 42.10 23.38 24.34
C ALA A 174 43.45 24.11 24.19
N ARG A 175 44.05 24.55 25.30
CA ARG A 175 45.34 25.25 25.32
C ARG A 175 46.55 24.30 25.35
N HIS A 176 46.39 23.05 25.80
CA HIS A 176 47.50 22.10 26.00
C HIS A 176 47.26 20.80 25.25
#